data_AF-A0A0B6ZJ24-F1
#
_entry.id   AF-A0A0B6ZJ24-F1
#
_cell.length_a   1.000
_cell.length_b   1.000
_cell.length_c   1.000
_cell.angle_alpha   90.00
_cell.angle_beta   90.00
_cell.angle_gamma   90.00
#
_symmetry.space_group_name_H-M   'P 1'
#
loop_
_entity.id
_entity.type
_entity.pdbx_description
1 polymer ?
#
loop_
_entity_poly.entity_id
_entity_poly.type
_entity_poly.pdbx_seq_one_letter_code
_entity_poly.pdbx_strand_id
1 'polypeptide(L)'
;NKATLSKEIREKIDSGDKYTLEEHMAPTAASVFKEFLRSIPEGLLVNDFYIQWATIKKDDLHGEKIHKIKIILAKLPPTHYRMIKLTISLLQHLA
;
A
#
# COMPACT_ATOMS: atom_id res chain seq x y z
N ASN A 1 18.48 13.54 12.03
CA ASN A 1 18.89 12.94 10.74
C ASN A 1 17.75 12.03 10.27
N LYS A 2 17.10 12.26 9.12
CA LYS A 2 15.83 11.56 8.78
C LYS A 2 16.03 10.07 8.45
N ALA A 3 17.16 9.71 7.85
CA ALA A 3 17.48 8.34 7.47
C ALA A 3 17.67 7.42 8.69
N THR A 4 18.24 7.93 9.78
CA THR A 4 18.45 7.13 11.01
C THR A 4 17.12 6.80 11.69
N LEU A 5 16.16 7.75 11.67
CA LEU A 5 14.84 7.54 12.26
C LEU A 5 14.00 6.53 11.47
N SER A 6 14.03 6.57 10.12
CA SER A 6 13.36 5.56 9.30
C SER A 6 13.87 4.14 9.58
N LYS A 7 15.20 3.99 9.73
CA LYS A 7 15.83 2.71 10.06
C LYS A 7 15.40 2.22 11.44
N GLU A 8 15.41 3.09 12.45
CA GLU A 8 14.99 2.75 13.81
C GLU A 8 13.52 2.29 13.87
N ILE A 9 12.61 3.01 13.21
CA ILE A 9 11.19 2.64 13.14
C ILE A 9 11.05 1.25 12.51
N ARG A 10 11.80 0.99 11.42
CA ARG A 10 11.76 -0.31 10.73
C ARG A 10 12.29 -1.44 11.61
N GLU A 11 13.45 -1.27 12.23
CA GLU A 11 14.06 -2.28 13.11
C GLU A 11 13.15 -2.64 14.28
N LYS A 12 12.45 -1.66 14.87
CA LYS A 12 11.49 -1.90 15.97
C LYS A 12 10.22 -2.59 15.52
N ILE A 13 9.74 -2.33 14.30
CA ILE A 13 8.61 -3.08 13.73
C ILE A 13 9.03 -4.52 13.43
N ASP A 14 10.22 -4.71 12.84
CA ASP A 14 10.76 -6.01 12.46
C ASP A 14 11.11 -6.88 13.68
N SER A 15 11.44 -6.28 14.84
CA SER A 15 11.65 -7.02 16.10
C SER A 15 10.35 -7.55 16.71
N GLY A 16 9.19 -7.08 16.24
CA GLY A 16 7.88 -7.44 16.79
C GLY A 16 7.56 -6.72 18.11
N ASP A 17 8.40 -5.79 18.54
CA ASP A 17 8.16 -5.00 19.74
C ASP A 17 7.05 -3.98 19.53
N LYS A 18 6.32 -3.67 20.61
CA LYS A 18 5.36 -2.57 20.58
C LYS A 18 6.12 -1.26 20.46
N TYR A 19 5.95 -0.59 19.32
CA TYR A 19 6.53 0.71 19.07
C TYR A 19 5.45 1.80 19.01
N THR A 20 5.58 2.79 19.89
CA THR A 20 4.70 3.96 19.90
C THR A 20 5.26 5.02 18.95
N LEU A 21 4.49 5.39 17.94
CA LEU A 21 4.80 6.49 17.05
C LEU A 21 4.29 7.80 17.64
N GLU A 22 5.16 8.79 17.77
CA GLU A 22 4.76 10.15 18.14
C GLU A 22 4.28 10.94 16.92
N GLU A 23 3.43 11.95 17.13
CA GLU A 23 2.81 12.74 16.04
C GLU A 23 3.86 13.38 15.11
N HIS A 24 4.94 13.91 15.68
CA HIS A 24 6.04 14.53 14.92
C HIS A 24 6.77 13.53 13.99
N MET A 25 6.59 12.22 14.21
CA MET A 25 7.18 11.15 13.43
C MET A 25 6.31 10.73 12.25
N ALA A 26 5.07 11.23 12.13
CA ALA A 26 4.13 10.84 11.07
C ALA A 26 4.71 10.95 9.64
N PRO A 27 5.47 12.00 9.25
CA PRO A 27 6.10 12.07 7.92
C PRO A 27 7.15 10.98 7.70
N THR A 28 7.88 10.61 8.76
CA THR A 28 8.89 9.55 8.73
C THR A 28 8.20 8.17 8.65
N ALA A 29 7.16 7.95 9.46
CA ALA A 29 6.35 6.74 9.41
C ALA A 29 5.71 6.52 8.04
N ALA A 30 5.16 7.58 7.42
CA ALA A 30 4.64 7.53 6.06
C ALA A 30 5.74 7.19 5.02
N SER A 31 6.98 7.64 5.25
CA SER A 31 8.12 7.30 4.39
C SER A 31 8.51 5.83 4.53
N VAL A 32 8.60 5.32 5.75
CA VAL A 32 8.85 3.89 6.05
C VAL A 32 7.74 3.01 5.46
N PHE A 33 6.47 3.41 5.61
CA PHE A 33 5.34 2.68 5.03
C PHE A 33 5.42 2.61 3.50
N LYS A 34 5.72 3.73 2.82
CA LYS A 34 5.91 3.74 1.36
C LYS A 34 7.09 2.87 0.92
N GLU A 35 8.16 2.83 1.70
CA GLU A 35 9.32 1.97 1.43
C GLU A 35 8.96 0.49 1.60
N PHE A 36 8.23 0.13 2.65
CA PHE A 36 7.70 -1.20 2.85
C PHE A 36 6.87 -1.65 1.65
N LEU A 37 5.92 -0.83 1.18
CA LEU A 37 5.10 -1.16 0.00
C LEU A 37 5.94 -1.40 -1.27
N ARG A 38 7.07 -0.71 -1.43
CA ARG A 38 8.00 -0.91 -2.55
C ARG A 38 8.86 -2.16 -2.41
N SER A 39 9.07 -2.65 -1.19
CA SER A 39 9.84 -3.86 -0.91
C SER A 39 9.06 -5.15 -1.10
N ILE A 40 7.73 -5.08 -1.30
CA ILE A 40 6.88 -6.25 -1.53
C ILE A 40 7.29 -6.91 -2.86
N PRO A 41 7.64 -8.21 -2.87
CA PRO A 41 7.88 -8.95 -4.12
C PRO A 41 6.67 -8.87 -5.04
N GLU A 42 6.88 -8.71 -6.34
CA GLU A 42 5.82 -8.44 -7.34
C GLU A 42 5.05 -7.12 -7.16
N GLY A 43 5.38 -6.31 -6.16
CA GLY A 43 4.68 -5.06 -5.85
C GLY A 43 3.27 -5.27 -5.31
N LEU A 44 2.74 -4.22 -4.66
CA LEU A 44 1.43 -4.28 -3.99
C LEU A 44 0.28 -4.70 -4.91
N LEU A 45 0.30 -4.26 -6.18
CA LEU A 45 -0.73 -4.54 -7.17
C LEU A 45 -0.48 -5.80 -8.00
N VAL A 46 0.61 -6.52 -7.71
CA VAL A 46 1.11 -7.71 -8.42
C VAL A 46 1.38 -7.43 -9.90
N ASN A 47 2.66 -7.45 -10.28
CA ASN A 47 3.15 -7.09 -11.61
C ASN A 47 2.47 -7.87 -12.74
N ASP A 48 2.11 -9.14 -12.53
CA ASP A 48 1.40 -9.96 -13.52
C ASP A 48 0.04 -9.37 -13.94
N PHE A 49 -0.59 -8.55 -13.08
CA PHE A 49 -1.83 -7.86 -13.39
C PHE A 49 -1.62 -6.47 -13.98
N TYR A 50 -0.39 -6.03 -14.22
CA TYR A 50 -0.07 -4.69 -14.74
C TYR A 50 -0.86 -4.34 -16.00
N ILE A 51 -0.90 -5.25 -16.99
CA ILE A 51 -1.65 -5.02 -18.24
C ILE A 51 -3.14 -4.85 -17.96
N GLN A 52 -3.72 -5.66 -17.06
CA GLN A 52 -5.13 -5.54 -16.68
C GLN A 52 -5.41 -4.22 -15.97
N TRP A 53 -4.53 -3.79 -15.06
CA TRP A 53 -4.62 -2.48 -14.42
C TRP A 53 -4.53 -1.34 -15.45
N ALA A 54 -3.62 -1.46 -16.42
CA ALA A 54 -3.41 -0.47 -17.47
C ALA A 54 -4.60 -0.35 -18.45
N THR A 55 -5.47 -1.36 -18.54
CA THR A 55 -6.70 -1.29 -19.37
C THR A 55 -7.81 -0.42 -18.76
N ILE A 56 -7.72 -0.08 -17.47
CA ILE A 56 -8.70 0.78 -16.80
C ILE A 56 -8.39 2.23 -17.16
N LYS A 57 -9.25 2.87 -17.92
CA LYS A 57 -9.02 4.24 -18.36
C LYS A 57 -9.70 5.24 -17.42
N LYS A 58 -9.21 6.48 -17.43
CA LYS A 58 -9.80 7.57 -16.64
C LYS A 58 -11.19 7.99 -17.14
N ASP A 59 -11.48 7.76 -18.41
CA ASP A 59 -12.72 8.12 -19.11
C ASP A 59 -13.75 6.99 -19.20
N ASP A 60 -13.41 5.77 -18.75
CA ASP A 60 -14.36 4.67 -18.64
C ASP A 60 -15.63 5.07 -17.84
N LEU A 61 -16.76 4.42 -18.11
CA LEU A 61 -17.96 4.62 -17.29
C LEU A 61 -17.70 4.13 -15.85
N HIS A 62 -18.27 4.84 -14.86
CA HIS A 62 -18.01 4.53 -13.44
C HIS A 62 -18.29 3.06 -13.07
N GLY A 63 -19.42 2.51 -13.55
CA GLY A 63 -19.77 1.10 -13.33
C GLY A 63 -18.78 0.13 -13.99
N GLU A 64 -18.30 0.45 -15.19
CA GLU A 64 -17.32 -0.35 -15.92
C GLU A 64 -15.97 -0.36 -15.20
N LYS A 65 -15.49 0.80 -14.70
CA LYS A 65 -14.27 0.88 -13.88
C LYS A 65 -14.36 0.01 -12.65
N ILE A 66 -15.45 0.14 -11.88
CA ILE A 66 -15.66 -0.66 -10.67
C ILE A 66 -15.65 -2.15 -11.02
N HIS A 67 -16.29 -2.53 -12.12
CA HIS A 67 -16.33 -3.92 -12.57
C HIS A 67 -14.93 -4.44 -12.91
N LYS A 68 -14.15 -3.72 -13.73
CA LYS A 68 -12.77 -4.08 -14.08
C LYS A 68 -11.89 -4.20 -12.82
N ILE A 69 -11.95 -3.23 -11.91
CA ILE A 69 -11.20 -3.25 -10.65
C ILE A 69 -11.58 -4.49 -9.83
N LYS A 70 -12.88 -4.78 -9.67
CA LYS A 70 -13.35 -5.96 -8.91
C LYS A 70 -12.84 -7.26 -9.51
N ILE A 71 -12.80 -7.39 -10.84
CA ILE A 71 -12.26 -8.58 -11.52
C ILE A 71 -10.79 -8.76 -11.18
N ILE A 72 -9.98 -7.69 -11.20
CA ILE A 72 -8.55 -7.80 -10.89
C ILE A 72 -8.36 -8.14 -9.42
N LEU A 73 -9.08 -7.45 -8.52
CA LEU A 73 -9.01 -7.71 -7.07
C LEU A 73 -9.38 -9.15 -6.72
N ALA A 74 -10.31 -9.77 -7.44
CA ALA A 74 -10.70 -11.17 -7.23
C ALA A 74 -9.61 -12.18 -7.62
N LYS A 75 -8.63 -11.78 -8.43
CA LYS A 75 -7.49 -12.63 -8.85
C LYS A 75 -6.26 -12.45 -7.96
N LEU A 76 -6.24 -11.43 -7.11
CA LEU A 76 -5.10 -11.15 -6.25
C LEU A 76 -4.96 -12.22 -5.14
N PRO A 77 -3.72 -12.54 -4.72
CA PRO A 77 -3.50 -13.31 -3.51
C PRO A 77 -4.15 -12.61 -2.30
N PRO A 78 -4.72 -13.36 -1.33
CA PRO A 78 -5.44 -12.78 -0.19
C PRO A 78 -4.63 -11.73 0.60
N THR A 79 -3.32 -11.94 0.74
CA THR A 79 -2.42 -11.02 1.43
C THR A 79 -2.28 -9.68 0.72
N HIS A 80 -2.15 -9.69 -0.62
CA HIS A 80 -2.06 -8.47 -1.43
C HIS A 80 -3.39 -7.71 -1.39
N TYR A 81 -4.51 -8.41 -1.55
CA TYR A 81 -5.84 -7.81 -1.41
C TYR A 81 -6.03 -7.12 -0.05
N ARG A 82 -5.65 -7.79 1.05
CA ARG A 82 -5.74 -7.22 2.40
C ARG A 82 -4.86 -5.98 2.55
N MET A 83 -3.64 -6.01 2.02
CA MET A 83 -2.73 -4.86 2.07
C MET A 83 -3.25 -3.66 1.28
N ILE A 84 -3.81 -3.90 0.08
CA ILE A 84 -4.46 -2.85 -0.72
C ILE A 84 -5.64 -2.26 0.05
N LYS A 85 -6.51 -3.09 0.62
CA LYS A 85 -7.67 -2.64 1.39
C LYS A 85 -7.26 -1.71 2.54
N LEU A 86 -6.28 -2.14 3.34
CA LEU A 86 -5.75 -1.33 4.45
C LEU A 86 -5.15 -0.01 3.94
N THR A 87 -4.35 -0.08 2.87
CA THR A 87 -3.72 1.11 2.27
C THR A 87 -4.75 2.12 1.77
N ILE A 88 -5.77 1.66 1.03
CA ILE A 88 -6.83 2.54 0.51
C ILE A 88 -7.68 3.10 1.65
N SER A 89 -8.04 2.31 2.67
CA SER A 89 -8.76 2.81 3.84
C SER A 89 -7.97 3.88 4.60
N LEU A 90 -6.65 3.70 4.74
CA LEU A 90 -5.77 4.71 5.33
C LEU A 90 -5.77 6.00 4.49
N LEU A 91 -5.63 5.88 3.16
CA LEU A 91 -5.65 7.04 2.27
C LEU A 91 -7.01 7.77 2.29
N GLN A 92 -8.12 7.03 2.38
CA GLN A 92 -9.46 7.61 2.51
C GLN A 92 -9.67 8.34 3.84
N HIS A 93 -9.02 7.91 4.92
CA HIS A 93 -9.07 8.59 6.20
C HIS A 93 -8.27 9.90 6.21
N LEU A 94 -7.26 10.02 5.34
CA LEU A 94 -6.39 11.18 5.21
C LEU A 94 -6.85 12.19 4.14
N ALA A 95 -7.82 11.82 3.29
CA ALA A 95 -8.34 12.60 2.17
C ALA A 95 -9.57 13.42 2.60
#